data_AF-H1W046-F1
#
_entry.id   AF-H1W046-F1
#
_cell.length_a   1.000
_cell.length_b   1.000
_cell.length_c   1.000
_cell.angle_alpha   90.00
_cell.angle_beta   90.00
_cell.angle_gamma   90.00
#
_symmetry.space_group_name_H-M   'P 1'
#
loop_
_entity.id
_entity.type
_entity.pdbx_description
1 polymer ?
#
loop_
_entity_poly.entity_id
_entity_poly.type
_entity_poly.pdbx_seq_one_letter_code
_entity_poly.pdbx_strand_id
1 'polypeptide(L)'
;HNGAPQQRLSIFQSEESTPDAVYAASVKQLKRIVISYRHNHPESSYSFFWHSALLYLANATLTEVTVTGHTPDWRFYLRLCMACYQTLYTGFRLAKGITLSLLSMALEKGAMDIPQARAIRKDLELRGKHHTIPDEVPVYWVVDLDLAVTDPSAAQVENLVQRFRELQLSETSETFES
;
A
#
# COMPACT_ATOMS: atom_id res chain seq x y z
N HIS A 1 -21.58 -21.82 10.76
CA HIS A 1 -20.80 -22.23 9.58
C HIS A 1 -21.72 -22.33 8.37
N ASN A 2 -21.79 -21.29 7.54
CA ASN A 2 -22.42 -21.35 6.21
C ASN A 2 -21.29 -21.33 5.20
N GLY A 3 -20.77 -22.50 4.84
CA GLY A 3 -19.69 -22.66 3.88
C GLY A 3 -20.23 -22.60 2.46
N ALA A 4 -20.06 -21.46 1.80
CA ALA A 4 -20.16 -21.43 0.35
C ALA A 4 -19.07 -22.35 -0.24
N PRO A 5 -19.37 -23.20 -1.24
CA PRO A 5 -18.39 -24.09 -1.83
C PRO A 5 -17.27 -23.29 -2.50
N GLN A 6 -16.02 -23.56 -2.13
CA GLN A 6 -14.84 -22.99 -2.78
C GLN A 6 -14.89 -23.34 -4.28
N GLN A 7 -15.07 -22.32 -5.12
CA GLN A 7 -15.20 -22.49 -6.56
C GLN A 7 -13.82 -22.84 -7.14
N ARG A 8 -13.66 -24.07 -7.62
CA ARG A 8 -12.41 -24.54 -8.25
C ARG A 8 -12.24 -23.90 -9.63
N LEU A 9 -11.04 -23.43 -9.93
CA LEU A 9 -10.66 -22.91 -11.24
C LEU A 9 -10.39 -24.09 -12.19
N SER A 10 -11.33 -24.38 -13.08
CA SER A 10 -11.31 -25.53 -14.00
C SER A 10 -10.17 -25.52 -15.02
N ILE A 11 -9.51 -24.36 -15.21
CA ILE A 11 -8.41 -24.18 -16.16
C ILE A 11 -7.09 -24.79 -15.63
N PHE A 12 -6.98 -24.99 -14.31
CA PHE A 12 -5.76 -25.52 -13.69
C PHE A 12 -5.92 -27.00 -13.29
N GLN A 13 -4.89 -27.80 -13.59
CA GLN A 13 -4.88 -29.24 -13.31
C GLN A 13 -4.71 -29.59 -11.82
N SER A 14 -4.31 -28.62 -10.99
CA SER A 14 -4.14 -28.82 -9.54
C SER A 14 -5.50 -29.03 -8.84
N GLU A 15 -5.52 -29.82 -7.78
CA GLU A 15 -6.69 -29.97 -6.90
C GLU A 15 -6.87 -28.76 -5.96
N GLU A 16 -5.79 -28.01 -5.70
CA GLU A 16 -5.76 -26.82 -4.86
C GLU A 16 -5.98 -25.52 -5.67
N SER A 17 -6.52 -25.59 -6.89
CA SER A 17 -6.70 -24.43 -7.78
C SER A 17 -7.91 -23.56 -7.40
N THR A 18 -7.99 -23.11 -6.16
CA THR A 18 -8.96 -22.10 -5.74
C THR A 18 -8.42 -20.69 -6.00
N PRO A 19 -9.28 -19.67 -6.19
CA PRO A 19 -8.86 -18.27 -6.29
C PRO A 19 -7.97 -17.84 -5.11
N ASP A 20 -8.32 -18.26 -3.89
CA ASP A 20 -7.56 -17.92 -2.68
C ASP A 20 -6.16 -18.53 -2.70
N ALA A 21 -6.01 -19.78 -3.15
CA ALA A 21 -4.71 -20.43 -3.27
C ALA A 21 -3.84 -19.76 -4.34
N VAL A 22 -4.43 -19.38 -5.48
CA VAL A 22 -3.73 -18.63 -6.54
C VAL A 22 -3.32 -17.25 -6.05
N TYR A 23 -4.18 -16.54 -5.33
CA TYR A 23 -3.88 -15.25 -4.71
C TYR A 23 -2.74 -15.37 -3.69
N ALA A 24 -2.82 -16.32 -2.76
CA ALA A 24 -1.77 -16.55 -1.75
C ALA A 24 -0.42 -16.91 -2.39
N ALA A 25 -0.42 -17.75 -3.42
CA ALA A 25 0.77 -18.08 -4.19
C ALA A 25 1.35 -16.85 -4.91
N SER A 26 0.49 -16.00 -5.49
CA SER A 26 0.88 -14.78 -6.19
C SER A 26 1.50 -13.75 -5.22
N VAL A 27 0.89 -13.54 -4.05
CA VAL A 27 1.45 -12.67 -3.00
C VAL A 27 2.80 -13.19 -2.52
N LYS A 28 2.94 -14.51 -2.31
CA LYS A 28 4.22 -15.13 -1.94
C LYS A 28 5.30 -14.92 -3.00
N GLN A 29 4.95 -14.99 -4.28
CA GLN A 29 5.87 -14.69 -5.38
C GLN A 29 6.24 -13.20 -5.42
N LEU A 30 5.26 -12.30 -5.28
CA LEU A 30 5.50 -10.85 -5.22
C LEU A 30 6.42 -10.46 -4.06
N LYS A 31 6.21 -11.03 -2.86
CA LYS A 31 7.10 -10.85 -1.69
C LYS A 31 8.57 -11.14 -2.07
N ARG A 32 8.83 -12.24 -2.79
CA ARG A 32 10.18 -12.62 -3.27
C ARG A 32 10.71 -11.70 -4.36
N ILE A 33 9.87 -11.33 -5.33
CA ILE A 33 10.25 -10.45 -6.44
C ILE A 33 10.66 -9.07 -5.92
N VAL A 34 9.86 -8.49 -5.01
CA VAL A 34 10.13 -7.17 -4.42
C VAL A 34 11.44 -7.17 -3.65
N ILE A 35 11.71 -8.19 -2.81
CA ILE A 35 12.98 -8.32 -2.09
C ILE A 35 14.15 -8.47 -3.07
N SER A 36 14.04 -9.40 -4.02
CA SER A 36 15.10 -9.68 -4.98
C SER A 36 15.43 -8.45 -5.83
N TYR A 37 14.41 -7.77 -6.37
CA TYR A 37 14.60 -6.59 -7.19
C TYR A 37 15.22 -5.45 -6.38
N ARG A 38 14.71 -5.20 -5.16
CA ARG A 38 15.25 -4.16 -4.29
C ARG A 38 16.70 -4.40 -3.89
N HIS A 39 17.08 -5.66 -3.68
CA HIS A 39 18.42 -6.03 -3.21
C HIS A 39 19.45 -6.09 -4.34
N ASN A 40 19.08 -6.66 -5.48
CA ASN A 40 20.02 -7.00 -6.56
C ASN A 40 20.13 -5.92 -7.63
N HIS A 41 19.17 -4.99 -7.71
CA HIS A 41 19.09 -4.00 -8.79
C HIS A 41 19.07 -2.56 -8.25
N PRO A 42 20.14 -1.76 -8.44
CA PRO A 42 20.17 -0.34 -8.10
C PRO A 42 19.03 0.46 -8.73
N GLU A 43 18.56 0.04 -9.90
CA GLU A 43 17.41 0.56 -10.65
C GLU A 43 16.15 0.64 -9.80
N SER A 44 16.02 -0.21 -8.77
CA SER A 44 14.92 -0.14 -7.81
C SER A 44 14.75 1.24 -7.16
N SER A 45 15.79 2.06 -7.13
CA SER A 45 15.76 3.40 -6.53
C SER A 45 15.34 4.51 -7.50
N TYR A 46 15.46 4.29 -8.82
CA TYR A 46 15.25 5.35 -9.84
C TYR A 46 14.45 4.91 -11.07
N SER A 47 13.96 3.67 -11.11
CA SER A 47 13.04 3.15 -12.11
C SER A 47 11.66 2.94 -11.51
N PHE A 48 10.63 3.51 -12.13
CA PHE A 48 9.24 3.40 -11.66
C PHE A 48 8.50 2.17 -12.20
N PHE A 49 9.08 1.41 -13.13
CA PHE A 49 8.39 0.31 -13.82
C PHE A 49 7.89 -0.82 -12.92
N TRP A 50 8.52 -1.01 -11.75
CA TRP A 50 8.17 -2.06 -10.79
C TRP A 50 7.17 -1.59 -9.72
N HIS A 51 6.68 -0.34 -9.78
CA HIS A 51 5.77 0.19 -8.77
C HIS A 51 4.47 -0.63 -8.67
N SER A 52 4.00 -1.25 -9.75
CA SER A 52 2.82 -2.12 -9.71
C SER A 52 3.02 -3.28 -8.73
N ALA A 53 4.20 -3.93 -8.73
CA ALA A 53 4.53 -4.98 -7.77
C ALA A 53 4.47 -4.46 -6.32
N LEU A 54 4.96 -3.23 -6.08
CA LEU A 54 4.86 -2.57 -4.76
C LEU A 54 3.40 -2.29 -4.38
N LEU A 55 2.59 -1.82 -5.33
CA LEU A 55 1.19 -1.47 -5.11
C LEU A 55 0.35 -2.71 -4.76
N TYR A 56 0.47 -3.78 -5.56
CA TYR A 56 -0.21 -5.05 -5.31
C TYR A 56 0.23 -5.66 -3.98
N LEU A 57 1.53 -5.64 -3.68
CA LEU A 57 2.03 -6.18 -2.42
C LEU A 57 1.55 -5.37 -1.22
N ALA A 58 1.56 -4.04 -1.28
CA ALA A 58 1.09 -3.19 -0.19
C ALA A 58 -0.41 -3.41 0.10
N ASN A 59 -1.25 -3.48 -0.94
CA ASN A 59 -2.68 -3.82 -0.79
C ASN A 59 -2.86 -5.19 -0.14
N ALA A 60 -2.15 -6.22 -0.63
CA ALA A 60 -2.22 -7.55 -0.06
C ALA A 60 -1.84 -7.59 1.43
N THR A 61 -0.76 -6.90 1.80
CA THR A 61 -0.31 -6.82 3.20
C THR A 61 -1.29 -6.07 4.10
N LEU A 62 -1.98 -5.06 3.56
CA LEU A 62 -3.01 -4.32 4.30
C LEU A 62 -4.26 -5.18 4.53
N THR A 63 -4.58 -6.08 3.61
CA THR A 63 -5.66 -7.06 3.79
C THR A 63 -5.28 -8.13 4.82
N GLU A 64 -4.02 -8.59 4.82
CA GLU A 64 -3.48 -9.51 5.83
C GLU A 64 -3.57 -8.97 7.28
N VAL A 65 -3.58 -7.65 7.50
CA VAL A 65 -3.72 -7.03 8.85
C VAL A 65 -4.98 -7.49 9.57
N THR A 66 -6.06 -7.70 8.81
CA THR A 66 -7.39 -8.04 9.36
C THR A 66 -7.59 -9.54 9.57
N VAL A 67 -6.68 -10.37 9.07
CA VAL A 67 -6.79 -11.84 9.14
C VAL A 67 -6.17 -12.34 10.44
N THR A 68 -6.98 -13.01 11.27
CA THR A 68 -6.51 -13.60 12.54
C THR A 68 -5.69 -14.86 12.30
N GLY A 69 -4.67 -15.11 13.12
CA GLY A 69 -3.91 -16.38 13.15
C GLY A 69 -2.71 -16.50 12.19
N HIS A 70 -2.34 -15.45 11.44
CA HIS A 70 -1.14 -15.46 10.59
C HIS A 70 0.08 -14.84 11.29
N THR A 71 1.28 -15.37 11.01
CA THR A 71 2.54 -14.71 11.39
C THR A 71 2.63 -13.33 10.72
N PRO A 72 2.83 -12.23 11.48
CA PRO A 72 2.62 -10.88 10.96
C PRO A 72 3.83 -10.37 10.14
N ASP A 73 4.22 -11.10 9.10
CA ASP A 73 5.25 -10.63 8.15
C ASP A 73 4.76 -9.44 7.31
N TRP A 74 3.44 -9.22 7.25
CA TRP A 74 2.80 -8.07 6.62
C TRP A 74 3.42 -6.74 7.06
N ARG A 75 3.82 -6.60 8.33
CA ARG A 75 4.45 -5.38 8.86
C ARG A 75 5.74 -5.05 8.14
N PHE A 76 6.56 -6.07 7.92
CA PHE A 76 7.83 -5.94 7.22
C PHE A 76 7.59 -5.53 5.76
N TYR A 77 6.69 -6.22 5.06
CA TYR A 77 6.43 -5.94 3.65
C TYR A 77 5.74 -4.59 3.42
N LEU A 78 4.82 -4.19 4.28
CA LEU A 78 4.17 -2.87 4.22
C LEU A 78 5.21 -1.76 4.39
N ARG A 79 6.08 -1.87 5.40
CA ARG A 79 7.19 -0.92 5.63
C ARG A 79 8.19 -0.90 4.47
N LEU A 80 8.50 -2.07 3.90
CA LEU A 80 9.36 -2.19 2.72
C LEU A 80 8.75 -1.44 1.52
N CYS A 81 7.46 -1.64 1.24
CA CYS A 81 6.78 -0.96 0.14
C CYS A 81 6.80 0.56 0.32
N MET A 82 6.48 1.05 1.53
CA MET A 82 6.53 2.48 1.85
C MET A 82 7.95 3.05 1.68
N ALA A 83 8.99 2.36 2.16
CA ALA A 83 10.38 2.77 2.00
C ALA A 83 10.83 2.82 0.52
N CYS A 84 10.33 1.89 -0.29
CA CYS A 84 10.59 1.89 -1.74
C CYS A 84 9.92 3.10 -2.41
N TYR A 85 8.66 3.40 -2.09
CA TYR A 85 8.00 4.59 -2.60
C TYR A 85 8.64 5.90 -2.12
N GLN A 86 9.07 5.97 -0.86
CA GLN A 86 9.84 7.11 -0.34
C GLN A 86 11.15 7.32 -1.10
N THR A 87 11.82 6.23 -1.52
CA THR A 87 13.01 6.30 -2.37
C THR A 87 12.66 6.79 -3.77
N LEU A 88 11.63 6.22 -4.39
CA LEU A 88 11.17 6.61 -5.73
C LEU A 88 10.67 8.06 -5.78
N TYR A 89 10.15 8.60 -4.68
CA TYR A 89 9.72 9.98 -4.60
C TYR A 89 10.84 10.97 -4.95
N THR A 90 12.12 10.62 -4.76
CA THR A 90 13.24 11.47 -5.19
C THR A 90 13.16 11.83 -6.69
N GLY A 91 12.73 10.90 -7.55
CA GLY A 91 12.58 11.10 -8.99
C GLY A 91 11.13 11.14 -9.52
N PHE A 92 10.16 10.64 -8.76
CA PHE A 92 8.77 10.45 -9.22
C PHE A 92 7.76 10.99 -8.21
N ARG A 93 7.15 12.14 -8.49
CA ARG A 93 6.16 12.78 -7.60
C ARG A 93 4.94 11.91 -7.29
N LEU A 94 4.52 11.08 -8.25
CA LEU A 94 3.44 10.12 -8.07
C LEU A 94 3.65 9.23 -6.82
N ALA A 95 4.91 8.93 -6.47
CA ALA A 95 5.22 8.14 -5.29
C ALA A 95 4.80 8.81 -3.97
N LYS A 96 4.73 10.15 -3.91
CA LYS A 96 4.20 10.86 -2.74
C LYS A 96 2.71 10.58 -2.55
N GLY A 97 1.93 10.76 -3.61
CA GLY A 97 0.50 10.47 -3.60
C GLY A 97 0.19 9.03 -3.20
N ILE A 98 0.93 8.06 -3.76
CA ILE A 98 0.80 6.64 -3.41
C ILE A 98 1.17 6.41 -1.94
N THR A 99 2.29 6.95 -1.47
CA THR A 99 2.73 6.78 -0.07
C THR A 99 1.69 7.31 0.91
N LEU A 100 1.19 8.53 0.69
CA LEU A 100 0.17 9.15 1.54
C LEU A 100 -1.15 8.37 1.52
N SER A 101 -1.54 7.85 0.36
CA SER A 101 -2.74 6.99 0.23
C SER A 101 -2.59 5.71 1.04
N LEU A 102 -1.43 5.04 0.94
CA LEU A 102 -1.12 3.84 1.74
C LEU A 102 -1.09 4.14 3.23
N LEU A 103 -0.69 5.35 3.65
CA LEU A 103 -0.77 5.77 5.05
C LEU A 103 -2.24 5.93 5.51
N SER A 104 -3.13 6.50 4.68
CA SER A 104 -4.57 6.53 4.98
C SER A 104 -5.10 5.13 5.23
N MET A 105 -4.87 4.23 4.28
CA MET A 105 -5.34 2.85 4.33
C MET A 105 -4.78 2.11 5.55
N ALA A 106 -3.50 2.34 5.89
CA ALA A 106 -2.86 1.74 7.05
C ALA A 106 -3.45 2.22 8.38
N LEU A 107 -3.77 3.51 8.50
CA LEU A 107 -4.43 4.06 9.68
C LEU A 107 -5.83 3.47 9.86
N GLU A 108 -6.62 3.45 8.79
CA GLU A 108 -8.00 2.94 8.81
C GLU A 108 -8.08 1.46 9.17
N LYS A 109 -7.14 0.66 8.66
CA LYS A 109 -7.08 -0.78 8.94
C LYS A 109 -6.39 -1.09 10.27
N GLY A 110 -5.98 -0.09 11.05
CA GLY A 110 -5.25 -0.29 12.31
C GLY A 110 -3.86 -0.92 12.14
N ALA A 111 -3.31 -0.87 10.92
CA ALA A 111 -1.99 -1.40 10.60
C ALA A 111 -0.86 -0.51 11.16
N MET A 112 -1.19 0.76 11.46
CA MET A 112 -0.27 1.80 11.91
C MET A 112 -1.02 2.80 12.80
N ASP A 113 -0.30 3.42 13.73
CA ASP A 113 -0.81 4.57 14.50
C ASP A 113 -0.45 5.91 13.83
N ILE A 114 -1.08 7.00 14.29
CA ILE A 114 -0.86 8.33 13.71
C ILE A 114 0.57 8.85 13.93
N PRO A 115 1.22 8.68 15.11
CA PRO A 115 2.63 9.01 15.28
C PRO A 115 3.55 8.34 14.24
N GLN A 116 3.37 7.04 13.98
CA GLN A 116 4.11 6.29 12.98
C GLN A 116 3.84 6.83 11.57
N ALA A 117 2.58 7.11 11.23
CA ALA A 117 2.23 7.66 9.92
C ALA A 117 2.81 9.07 9.72
N ARG A 118 2.80 9.91 10.77
CA ARG A 118 3.45 11.23 10.78
C ARG A 118 4.96 11.13 10.56
N ALA A 119 5.62 10.15 11.19
CA ALA A 119 7.06 9.94 11.02
C ALA A 119 7.42 9.57 9.56
N ILE A 120 6.65 8.68 8.94
CA ILE A 120 6.85 8.29 7.53
C ILE A 120 6.60 9.48 6.60
N ARG A 121 5.51 10.24 6.82
CA ARG A 121 5.24 11.47 6.07
C ARG A 121 6.40 12.46 6.19
N LYS A 122 6.91 12.70 7.41
CA LYS A 122 8.03 13.62 7.62
C LYS A 122 9.27 13.17 6.86
N ASP A 123 9.62 11.89 6.91
CA ASP A 123 10.74 11.34 6.14
C ASP A 123 10.54 11.48 4.63
N LEU A 124 9.31 11.26 4.13
CA LEU A 124 8.95 11.48 2.73
C LEU A 124 9.19 12.94 2.30
N GLU A 125 8.69 13.92 3.07
CA GLU A 125 8.89 15.35 2.77
C GLU A 125 10.38 15.74 2.80
N LEU A 126 11.17 15.16 3.71
CA LEU A 126 12.61 15.41 3.76
C LEU A 126 13.33 14.94 2.50
N ARG A 127 12.88 13.85 1.88
CA ARG A 127 13.45 13.30 0.63
C ARG A 127 13.05 14.11 -0.61
N GLY A 128 11.89 14.79 -0.56
CA GLY A 128 11.36 15.62 -1.64
C GLY A 128 11.80 17.07 -1.64
N LYS A 129 12.70 17.49 -0.74
CA LYS A 129 13.14 18.90 -0.63
C LYS A 129 13.66 19.53 -1.93
N HIS A 130 14.06 18.70 -2.89
CA HIS A 130 14.56 19.14 -4.19
C HIS A 130 13.46 19.35 -5.25
N HIS A 131 12.19 19.04 -4.94
CA HIS A 131 11.08 19.25 -5.86
C HIS A 131 10.69 20.73 -5.86
N THR A 132 10.97 21.40 -6.98
CA THR A 132 10.79 22.85 -7.16
C THR A 132 9.42 23.25 -7.73
N ILE A 133 8.63 22.26 -8.19
CA ILE A 133 7.30 22.46 -8.76
C ILE A 133 6.31 21.72 -7.86
N PRO A 134 5.07 22.23 -7.67
CA PRO A 134 4.06 21.61 -6.83
C PRO A 134 3.86 20.10 -7.09
N ASP A 135 3.57 19.36 -6.00
CA ASP A 135 3.34 17.91 -5.99
C ASP A 135 1.94 17.52 -6.46
N GLU A 136 1.34 18.29 -7.38
CA GLU A 136 0.05 17.94 -7.94
C GLU A 136 0.19 16.65 -8.76
N VAL A 137 -0.39 15.56 -8.23
CA VAL A 137 -0.43 14.24 -8.84
C VAL A 137 -1.68 14.15 -9.72
N PRO A 138 -1.62 13.47 -10.88
CA PRO A 138 -2.82 13.28 -11.70
C PRO A 138 -3.94 12.59 -10.92
N VAL A 139 -5.14 13.16 -10.99
CA VAL A 139 -6.31 12.84 -10.17
C VAL A 139 -6.84 11.40 -10.36
N TYR A 140 -6.41 10.69 -11.40
CA TYR A 140 -7.05 9.45 -11.86
C TYR A 140 -6.35 8.14 -11.43
N TRP A 141 -5.32 8.21 -10.57
CA TRP A 141 -4.59 7.01 -10.16
C TRP A 141 -5.28 6.26 -9.01
N VAL A 142 -5.62 5.00 -9.25
CA VAL A 142 -6.18 4.08 -8.23
C VAL A 142 -5.06 3.51 -7.36
N VAL A 143 -5.23 3.57 -6.03
CA VAL A 143 -4.29 3.00 -5.06
C VAL A 143 -4.92 1.90 -4.21
N ASP A 144 -6.15 2.10 -3.75
CA ASP A 144 -6.88 1.07 -3.02
C ASP A 144 -7.54 0.12 -4.03
N LEU A 145 -6.91 -1.03 -4.25
CA LEU A 145 -7.33 -1.99 -5.28
C LEU A 145 -8.61 -2.72 -4.89
N ASP A 146 -8.87 -2.88 -3.60
CA ASP A 146 -10.08 -3.54 -3.08
C ASP A 146 -11.26 -2.56 -3.16
N LEU A 147 -11.08 -1.31 -2.74
CA LEU A 147 -12.11 -0.28 -2.82
C LEU A 147 -12.47 0.05 -4.28
N ALA A 148 -11.51 -0.02 -5.20
CA ALA A 148 -11.76 0.27 -6.62
C ALA A 148 -12.80 -0.64 -7.28
N VAL A 149 -13.04 -1.84 -6.72
CA VAL A 149 -14.06 -2.76 -7.23
C VAL A 149 -15.48 -2.21 -7.00
N THR A 150 -15.68 -1.45 -5.91
CA THR A 150 -17.00 -0.95 -5.51
C THR A 150 -17.14 0.56 -5.68
N ASP A 151 -16.07 1.32 -5.44
CA ASP A 151 -16.01 2.78 -5.58
C ASP A 151 -14.65 3.20 -6.17
N PRO A 152 -14.52 3.20 -7.51
CA PRO A 152 -13.30 3.64 -8.19
C PRO A 152 -12.90 5.08 -7.89
N SER A 153 -13.85 5.95 -7.54
CA SER A 153 -13.57 7.36 -7.23
C SER A 153 -12.90 7.47 -5.87
N ALA A 154 -13.47 6.85 -4.85
CA ALA A 154 -12.91 6.86 -3.50
C ALA A 154 -11.54 6.17 -3.41
N ALA A 155 -11.26 5.22 -4.31
CA ALA A 155 -9.98 4.50 -4.39
C ALA A 155 -8.81 5.31 -5.00
N GLN A 156 -9.07 6.53 -5.48
CA GLN A 156 -8.07 7.38 -6.13
C GLN A 156 -7.15 8.11 -5.15
N VAL A 157 -5.94 8.42 -5.61
CA VAL A 157 -4.92 9.17 -4.84
C VAL A 157 -5.49 10.42 -4.19
N GLU A 158 -6.28 11.23 -4.90
CA GLU A 158 -6.80 12.50 -4.37
C GLU A 158 -7.67 12.26 -3.12
N ASN A 159 -8.64 11.35 -3.22
CA ASN A 159 -9.57 11.05 -2.15
C ASN A 159 -8.86 10.40 -0.95
N LEU A 160 -7.92 9.48 -1.19
CA LEU A 160 -7.16 8.83 -0.12
C LEU A 160 -6.20 9.80 0.58
N VAL A 161 -5.55 10.71 -0.17
CA VAL A 161 -4.71 11.76 0.42
C VAL A 161 -5.55 12.73 1.25
N GLN A 162 -6.73 13.09 0.78
CA GLN A 162 -7.65 13.95 1.52
C GLN A 162 -8.10 13.29 2.82
N ARG A 163 -8.49 12.02 2.77
CA ARG A 163 -8.88 11.22 3.94
C ARG A 163 -7.75 11.09 4.95
N PHE A 164 -6.51 10.92 4.49
CA PHE A 164 -5.33 10.92 5.36
C PHE A 164 -5.18 12.25 6.13
N ARG A 165 -5.44 13.39 5.49
CA ARG A 165 -5.39 14.71 6.17
C ARG A 165 -6.46 14.82 7.25
N GLU A 166 -7.66 14.34 6.97
CA GLU A 166 -8.78 14.36 7.92
C GLU A 166 -8.47 13.53 9.17
N LEU A 167 -7.93 12.32 9.01
CA LEU A 167 -7.50 11.47 10.12
C LEU A 167 -6.43 12.11 11.02
N GLN A 168 -5.59 12.97 10.47
CA GLN A 168 -4.56 13.68 11.26
C GLN A 168 -5.13 14.90 11.99
N LEU A 169 -6.16 15.53 11.43
CA LEU A 169 -6.83 16.67 12.06
C LEU A 169 -7.68 16.22 13.25
N SER A 170 -8.39 15.09 13.14
CA SER A 170 -9.26 14.57 14.21
C SER A 170 -8.50 14.24 15.51
N GLU A 171 -7.32 13.62 15.42
CA GLU A 171 -6.48 13.31 16.60
C GLU A 171 -5.96 14.59 17.28
N THR A 172 -5.65 15.62 16.48
CA THR A 172 -5.14 16.89 17.00
C THR A 172 -6.22 17.56 17.86
N SER A 173 -7.48 17.53 17.43
CA SER A 173 -8.63 18.03 18.20
C SER A 173 -8.89 17.26 19.49
N GLU A 174 -8.82 15.93 19.47
CA GLU A 174 -9.01 15.08 20.67
C GLU A 174 -7.93 15.30 21.74
N THR A 175 -6.70 15.66 21.32
CA THR A 175 -5.59 15.94 22.25
C THR A 175 -5.72 17.30 22.95
N PHE A 176 -6.51 18.23 22.41
CA PHE A 176 -6.76 19.54 23.03
C PHE A 176 -7.98 19.59 23.95
N GLU A 177 -8.82 18.53 23.96
CA GLU A 177 -10.02 18.42 24.79
C GLU A 177 -9.87 17.44 25.98
N SER A 178 -8.67 16.88 26.19
CA SER A 178 -8.33 15.98 27.31
C SER A 178 -7.37 16.64 28.31
#